data_AF-A0A3D4LLC5-F1
#
_entry.id   AF-A0A3D4LLC5-F1
#
_cell.length_a   1.000
_cell.length_b   1.000
_cell.length_c   1.000
_cell.angle_alpha   90.00
_cell.angle_beta   90.00
_cell.angle_gamma   90.00
#
_symmetry.space_group_name_H-M   'P 1'
#
loop_
_entity.id
_entity.type
_entity.pdbx_description
1 polymer ?
#
loop_
_entity_poly.entity_id
_entity_poly.type
_entity_poly.pdbx_seq_one_letter_code
_entity_poly.pdbx_strand_id
1 'polypeptide(L)'
;MNKHIDDCNICKTLCDYRGRVVFLKFKCPTYFGTAGRILDIRNNLLILEYIYGGISVTCCDNICYVLPVETTAAAVPAAAAE
;
A
#
# COMPACT_ATOMS: atom_id res chain seq x y z
N MET A 1 -7.68 -28.82 14.24
CA MET A 1 -6.51 -28.01 14.68
C MET A 1 -6.68 -26.60 14.15
N ASN A 2 -7.38 -25.74 14.87
CA ASN A 2 -7.50 -24.31 14.53
C ASN A 2 -6.41 -23.56 15.28
N LYS A 3 -5.21 -23.47 14.68
CA LYS A 3 -4.22 -22.49 15.10
C LYS A 3 -4.76 -21.14 14.64
N HIS A 4 -5.35 -20.43 15.59
CA HIS A 4 -5.51 -18.98 15.58
C HIS A 4 -4.25 -18.31 15.00
N ILE A 5 -4.32 -17.90 13.72
CA ILE A 5 -3.36 -16.97 13.12
C ILE A 5 -3.81 -15.57 13.58
N ASP A 6 -3.62 -15.29 14.86
CA ASP A 6 -4.06 -14.04 15.50
C ASP A 6 -3.04 -12.89 15.36
N ASP A 7 -1.99 -13.02 14.54
CA ASP A 7 -0.95 -11.96 14.45
C ASP A 7 -0.38 -11.72 13.04
N CYS A 8 -1.22 -11.85 12.01
CA CYS A 8 -0.85 -11.47 10.64
C CYS A 8 -1.68 -10.28 10.13
N ASN A 9 -1.99 -9.32 11.01
CA ASN A 9 -2.65 -8.09 10.59
C ASN A 9 -1.62 -7.07 10.09
N ILE A 10 -1.32 -7.13 8.79
CA ILE A 10 -0.39 -6.22 8.13
C ILE A 10 -0.77 -4.73 8.32
N CYS A 11 -2.03 -4.42 8.65
CA CYS A 11 -2.43 -3.05 8.91
C CYS A 11 -1.84 -2.43 10.17
N LYS A 12 -1.42 -3.24 11.16
CA LYS A 12 -0.62 -2.71 12.27
C LYS A 12 0.70 -2.14 11.76
N THR A 13 1.35 -2.84 10.83
CA THR A 13 2.61 -2.41 10.18
C THR A 13 2.39 -1.26 9.20
N LEU A 14 1.22 -1.18 8.56
CA LEU A 14 0.91 -0.14 7.58
C LEU A 14 0.55 1.22 8.20
N CYS A 15 0.26 1.30 9.50
CA CYS A 15 -0.09 2.55 10.17
C CYS A 15 0.96 3.66 9.92
N ASP A 16 2.24 3.30 9.82
CA ASP A 16 3.36 4.23 9.58
C ASP A 16 3.51 4.65 8.11
N TYR A 17 2.73 4.03 7.21
CA TYR A 17 2.75 4.25 5.76
C TYR A 17 1.62 5.18 5.30
N ARG A 18 0.81 5.73 6.23
CA ARG A 18 -0.19 6.75 5.88
C ARG A 18 0.43 7.90 5.10
N GLY A 19 -0.22 8.28 4.01
CA GLY A 19 0.23 9.33 3.09
C GLY A 19 1.32 8.88 2.10
N ARG A 20 1.91 7.69 2.24
CA ARG A 20 2.93 7.16 1.33
C ARG A 20 2.30 6.43 0.15
N VAL A 21 3.00 6.44 -0.98
CA VAL A 21 2.67 5.59 -2.14
C VAL A 21 3.26 4.21 -1.91
N VAL A 22 2.43 3.19 -2.07
CA VAL A 22 2.80 1.79 -1.84
C VAL A 22 2.32 0.92 -2.99
N PHE A 23 3.00 -0.20 -3.19
CA PHE A 23 2.53 -1.31 -3.99
C PHE A 23 2.00 -2.41 -3.05
N LEU A 24 0.75 -2.82 -3.28
CA LEU A 24 0.05 -3.86 -2.53
C LEU A 24 -0.07 -5.11 -3.40
N LYS A 25 0.31 -6.26 -2.86
CA LYS A 25 -0.04 -7.56 -3.46
C LYS A 25 -1.11 -8.24 -2.61
N PHE A 26 -2.20 -8.66 -3.23
CA PHE A 26 -3.26 -9.43 -2.58
C PHE A 26 -2.92 -10.91 -2.48
N LYS A 27 -3.48 -11.60 -1.49
CA LYS A 27 -3.38 -13.06 -1.31
C LYS A 27 -4.11 -13.83 -2.41
N CYS A 28 -5.23 -13.28 -2.90
CA CYS A 28 -6.00 -13.90 -3.97
C CYS A 28 -5.22 -13.84 -5.30
N PRO A 29 -4.98 -14.98 -5.98
CA PRO A 29 -4.15 -15.04 -7.18
C PRO A 29 -4.76 -14.30 -8.38
N THR A 30 -6.07 -14.13 -8.40
CA THR A 30 -6.83 -13.43 -9.46
C THR A 30 -6.65 -11.91 -9.42
N TYR A 31 -6.26 -11.34 -8.28
CA TYR A 31 -6.01 -9.91 -8.16
C TYR A 31 -4.53 -9.64 -8.46
N PHE A 32 -4.28 -9.01 -9.61
CA PHE A 32 -2.98 -8.40 -9.89
C PHE A 32 -2.71 -7.33 -8.82
N GLY A 33 -1.45 -7.18 -8.40
CA GLY A 33 -1.11 -6.19 -7.37
C GLY A 33 -1.47 -4.78 -7.82
N THR A 34 -1.64 -3.85 -6.88
CA THR A 34 -2.02 -2.48 -7.17
C THR A 34 -1.12 -1.47 -6.48
N ALA A 35 -0.93 -0.30 -7.10
CA ALA A 35 -0.19 0.81 -6.51
C ALA A 35 -1.11 1.98 -6.20
N GLY A 36 -0.86 2.65 -5.09
CA GLY A 36 -1.63 3.82 -4.68
C GLY A 36 -1.12 4.47 -3.40
N ARG A 37 -1.70 5.60 -3.06
CA ARG A 37 -1.41 6.33 -1.82
C ARG A 37 -2.32 5.83 -0.70
N ILE A 38 -1.74 5.51 0.45
CA ILE A 38 -2.53 5.18 1.63
C ILE A 38 -3.17 6.46 2.17
N LEU A 39 -4.50 6.52 2.17
CA LEU A 39 -5.25 7.63 2.76
C LEU A 39 -5.47 7.42 4.25
N ASP A 40 -5.95 6.24 4.62
CA ASP A 40 -6.21 5.89 6.01
C ASP A 40 -6.25 4.37 6.22
N ILE A 41 -6.06 3.94 7.46
CA ILE A 41 -6.11 2.56 7.91
C ILE A 41 -6.91 2.53 9.22
N ARG A 42 -8.03 1.81 9.22
CA ARG A 42 -8.90 1.74 10.40
C ARG A 42 -9.70 0.45 10.40
N ASN A 43 -9.92 -0.13 11.58
CA ASN A 43 -10.81 -1.28 11.78
C ASN A 43 -10.55 -2.42 10.77
N ASN A 44 -9.28 -2.76 10.53
CA ASN A 44 -8.87 -3.79 9.57
C ASN A 44 -9.19 -3.49 8.09
N LEU A 45 -9.40 -2.22 7.76
CA LEU A 45 -9.57 -1.72 6.39
C LEU A 45 -8.43 -0.77 6.03
N LEU A 46 -7.88 -0.97 4.84
CA LEU A 46 -6.96 -0.06 4.16
C LEU A 46 -7.75 0.75 3.13
N ILE A 47 -7.69 2.07 3.23
CA ILE A 47 -8.23 3.01 2.26
C ILE A 47 -7.06 3.54 1.43
N LEU A 48 -7.09 3.27 0.13
CA LEU A 48 -6.03 3.59 -0.81
C LEU A 48 -6.60 4.36 -1.99
N GLU A 49 -5.92 5.42 -2.40
CA GLU A 49 -6.17 6.12 -3.67
C GLU A 49 -5.23 5.59 -4.74
N TYR A 50 -5.75 5.10 -5.86
CA TYR A 50 -4.91 4.61 -6.96
C TYR A 50 -4.12 5.75 -7.62
N ILE A 51 -2.92 5.45 -8.15
CA ILE A 51 -2.07 6.44 -8.85
C ILE A 51 -2.77 7.11 -10.04
N TYR A 52 -3.74 6.42 -10.67
CA TYR A 52 -4.53 6.94 -11.80
C TYR A 52 -5.96 7.34 -11.42
N GLY A 53 -6.20 7.54 -10.12
CA GLY A 53 -7.51 7.92 -9.59
C GLY A 53 -8.42 6.74 -9.25
N GLY A 54 -9.38 7.00 -8.36
CA GLY A 54 -10.27 6.00 -7.78
C GLY A 54 -9.83 5.58 -6.38
N ILE A 55 -10.81 5.21 -5.56
CA ILE A 55 -10.61 4.79 -4.17
C ILE A 55 -10.82 3.28 -4.07
N SER A 56 -9.88 2.62 -3.40
CA SER A 56 -9.96 1.22 -3.00
C SER A 56 -10.15 1.12 -1.50
N VAL A 57 -11.04 0.23 -1.09
CA VAL A 57 -11.18 -0.17 0.32
C VAL A 57 -10.94 -1.67 0.38
N THR A 58 -9.89 -2.06 1.09
CA THR A 58 -9.41 -3.45 1.13
C THR A 58 -9.27 -3.91 2.57
N CYS A 59 -9.77 -5.11 2.90
CA CYS A 59 -9.50 -5.75 4.19
C CYS A 59 -8.02 -6.15 4.28
N CYS A 60 -7.36 -5.80 5.39
CA CYS A 60 -5.93 -6.05 5.58
C CYS A 60 -5.59 -7.55 5.52
N ASP A 61 -6.52 -8.41 5.93
CA ASP A 61 -6.37 -9.86 5.87
C ASP A 61 -6.20 -10.40 4.45
N ASN A 62 -6.63 -9.65 3.43
CA ASN A 62 -6.51 -10.03 2.02
C ASN A 62 -5.19 -9.57 1.39
N ILE A 63 -4.36 -8.84 2.13
CA ILE A 63 -3.08 -8.33 1.65
C ILE A 63 -1.99 -9.34 2.00
N CYS A 64 -1.18 -9.71 1.01
CA CYS A 64 -0.06 -10.64 1.14
C CYS A 64 1.21 -9.92 1.59
N TYR A 65 1.58 -8.84 0.90
CA TYR A 65 2.70 -7.97 1.28
C TYR A 65 2.49 -6.56 0.73
N VAL A 66 3.26 -5.61 1.30
CA VAL A 66 3.29 -4.22 0.88
C VAL A 66 4.73 -3.77 0.71
N LEU A 67 4.99 -3.02 -0.36
CA LEU A 67 6.28 -2.39 -0.61
C LEU A 67 6.09 -0.87 -0.72
N PRO A 68 6.87 -0.05 -0.01
CA PRO A 68 6.90 1.38 -0.29
C PRO A 68 7.42 1.60 -1.71
N VAL A 69 6.74 2.46 -2.46
CA VAL A 69 7.24 2.93 -3.75
C VAL A 69 7.97 4.23 -3.48
N GLU A 70 9.30 4.21 -3.61
CA GLU A 70 10.06 5.45 -3.70
C GLU A 70 9.60 6.15 -4.97
N THR A 71 8.79 7.19 -4.82
CA THR A 71 8.57 8.13 -5.90
C THR A 71 9.90 8.87 -6.04
N THR A 72 10.67 8.54 -7.08
CA THR A 72 11.85 9.30 -7.48
C THR A 72 11.44 10.69 -7.96
N ALA A 73 10.97 11.52 -7.03
CA ALA A 73 10.93 12.97 -7.17
C ALA A 73 12.32 13.53 -6.82
N ALA A 74 13.37 13.02 -7.51
CA ALA A 74 14.73 13.50 -7.39
C ALA A 74 15.55 13.08 -8.62
N ALA A 75 15.07 13.43 -9.82
CA ALA A 75 15.89 13.45 -11.03
C ALA A 75 15.34 14.50 -11.99
N VAL A 76 15.22 15.75 -11.52
CA VAL A 76 15.35 16.88 -12.44
C VAL A 76 16.86 17.13 -12.52
N PRO A 77 17.54 16.84 -13.65
CA PRO A 77 18.88 17.39 -13.82
C PRO A 77 18.72 18.91 -13.76
N ALA A 78 19.35 19.53 -12.76
CA ALA A 78 19.46 20.98 -12.73
C ALA A 78 19.98 21.41 -14.10
N ALA A 79 19.16 22.20 -14.80
CA ALA A 79 19.48 22.72 -16.11
C ALA A 79 20.85 23.40 -16.05
N ALA A 80 21.64 23.16 -17.10
CA ALA A 80 22.88 23.85 -17.36
C ALA A 80 22.70 25.38 -17.23
N ALA A 81 23.48 25.96 -16.33
CA ALA A 81 23.85 27.37 -16.23
C ALA A 81 25.23 27.33 -15.55
N GLU A 82 26.35 27.76 -16.13
CA GLU A 82 26.69 28.54 -17.34
C GLU A 82 27.89 27.89 -18.04
#